data_AF-A0A528FME4-F1
#
_entry.id   AF-A0A528FME4-F1
#
_cell.length_a   1.000
_cell.length_b   1.000
_cell.length_c   1.000
_cell.angle_alpha   90.00
_cell.angle_beta   90.00
_cell.angle_gamma   90.00
#
_symmetry.space_group_name_H-M   'P 1'
#
loop_
_entity.id
_entity.type
_entity.pdbx_description
1 polymer ?
#
loop_
_entity_poly.entity_id
_entity_poly.type
_entity_poly.pdbx_seq_one_letter_code
_entity_poly.pdbx_strand_id
1 'polypeptide(L)'
;MRSNVLRHNLLTALLLGPATAWLVVFLVLPFVAIAVFSVGERAPEGGYQAAFTLAQYVNLPARATAFWNTMVLAPAGALACLLVAYPVAYYLALRAPERWRLILLA
;
A
#
# COMPACT_ATOMS: atom_id res chain seq x y z
N MET A 1 -4.50 32.77 -24.48
CA MET A 1 -4.91 32.10 -23.21
C MET A 1 -4.51 30.61 -23.15
N ARG A 2 -4.57 29.83 -24.25
CA ARG A 2 -4.27 28.38 -24.27
C ARG A 2 -2.81 27.97 -24.01
N SER A 3 -1.84 28.85 -24.32
CA SER A 3 -0.40 28.59 -24.14
C SER A 3 0.07 28.60 -22.68
N ASN A 4 -0.62 29.33 -21.80
CA ASN A 4 -0.24 29.44 -20.39
C ASN A 4 -0.58 28.16 -19.61
N VAL A 5 -1.70 27.52 -19.97
CA VAL A 5 -2.14 26.24 -19.37
C VAL A 5 -1.15 25.12 -19.72
N LEU A 6 -0.68 25.06 -20.97
CA LEU A 6 0.30 24.06 -21.41
C LEU A 6 1.66 24.22 -20.72
N ARG A 7 2.12 25.47 -20.54
CA ARG A 7 3.36 25.74 -19.78
C ARG A 7 3.23 25.39 -18.30
N HIS A 8 2.08 25.71 -17.69
CA HIS A 8 1.84 25.38 -16.30
C HIS A 8 1.82 23.86 -16.09
N ASN A 9 1.11 23.12 -16.95
CA ASN A 9 1.06 21.65 -16.89
C ASN A 9 2.44 21.01 -17.12
N LEU A 10 3.26 21.56 -18.01
CA LEU A 10 4.64 21.10 -18.21
C LEU A 10 5.52 21.35 -16.99
N LEU A 11 5.40 22.51 -16.34
CA LEU A 11 6.11 22.79 -15.09
C LEU A 11 5.64 21.86 -13.96
N THR A 12 4.33 21.63 -13.83
CA THR A 12 3.79 20.66 -12.87
C THR A 12 4.32 19.26 -13.14
N ALA A 13 4.32 18.81 -14.40
CA ALA A 13 4.87 17.51 -14.79
C ALA A 13 6.38 17.41 -14.54
N LEU A 14 7.14 18.48 -14.73
CA LEU A 14 8.58 18.52 -14.46
C LEU A 14 8.88 18.46 -12.96
N LEU A 15 8.07 19.14 -12.13
CA LEU A 15 8.19 19.11 -10.67
C LEU A 15 7.79 17.75 -10.08
N LEU A 16 6.75 17.11 -10.64
CA LEU A 16 6.30 15.78 -10.22
C LEU A 16 7.08 14.63 -10.87
N GLY A 17 7.80 14.91 -11.96
CA GLY A 17 8.50 13.92 -12.77
C GLY A 17 9.47 13.05 -11.97
N PRO A 18 10.40 13.63 -11.18
CA PRO A 18 11.35 12.86 -10.38
C PRO A 18 10.68 11.95 -9.35
N ALA A 19 9.69 12.46 -8.62
CA ALA A 19 8.95 11.68 -7.63
C ALA A 19 8.15 10.55 -8.28
N THR A 20 7.50 10.85 -9.42
CA THR A 20 6.72 9.87 -10.18
C THR A 20 7.62 8.79 -10.78
N ALA A 21 8.75 9.17 -11.38
CA ALA A 21 9.73 8.24 -11.91
C ALA A 21 10.27 7.31 -10.81
N TRP A 22 10.55 7.86 -9.63
CA TRP A 22 10.97 7.08 -8.47
C TRP A 22 9.92 6.04 -8.05
N LEU A 23 8.65 6.45 -7.92
CA LEU A 23 7.56 5.52 -7.63
C LEU A 23 7.38 4.48 -8.74
N VAL A 24 7.50 4.86 -10.01
CA VAL A 24 7.40 3.87 -11.10
C VAL A 24 8.50 2.82 -11.01
N VAL A 25 9.75 3.24 -10.76
CA VAL A 25 10.89 2.33 -10.70
C VAL A 25 10.84 1.43 -9.46
N PHE A 26 10.50 1.96 -8.28
CA PHE A 26 10.60 1.20 -7.04
C PHE A 26 9.27 0.61 -6.55
N LEU A 27 8.14 1.12 -7.01
CA LEU A 27 6.82 0.59 -6.71
C LEU A 27 6.27 -0.14 -7.94
N VAL A 28 6.07 0.53 -9.08
CA VAL A 28 5.33 -0.11 -10.19
C VAL A 28 6.10 -1.29 -10.81
N LEU A 29 7.39 -1.13 -11.07
CA LEU A 29 8.23 -2.16 -11.69
C LEU A 29 8.23 -3.51 -10.93
N PRO A 30 8.43 -3.58 -9.59
CA PRO A 30 8.37 -4.85 -8.88
C PRO A 30 6.97 -5.48 -8.90
N PHE A 31 5.89 -4.69 -8.90
CA PHE A 31 4.54 -5.25 -9.05
C PHE A 31 4.31 -5.86 -10.44
N VAL A 32 4.87 -5.26 -11.50
CA VAL A 32 4.86 -5.85 -12.84
C VAL A 32 5.62 -7.18 -12.85
N ALA A 33 6.79 -7.25 -12.21
CA ALA A 33 7.54 -8.49 -12.09
C ALA A 33 6.73 -9.58 -11.35
N ILE A 34 6.06 -9.23 -10.24
CA ILE A 34 5.18 -10.15 -9.51
C ILE A 34 4.02 -10.64 -10.40
N ALA A 35 3.42 -9.75 -11.20
CA ALA A 35 2.36 -10.12 -12.13
C ALA A 35 2.85 -11.12 -13.19
N VAL A 36 4.04 -10.91 -13.76
CA VAL A 36 4.66 -11.87 -14.70
C VAL A 36 4.96 -13.20 -14.00
N PHE A 37 5.51 -13.16 -12.80
CA PHE A 37 5.84 -14.37 -12.03
C PHE A 37 4.60 -15.16 -11.60
N SER A 38 3.44 -14.51 -11.45
CA SER A 38 2.20 -15.16 -11.04
C SER A 38 1.63 -16.15 -12.06
N VAL A 39 1.92 -15.93 -13.36
CA VAL A 39 1.50 -16.82 -14.45
C VAL A 39 2.58 -17.79 -14.90
N GLY A 40 3.81 -17.65 -14.38
CA GLY A 40 4.91 -18.55 -14.67
C GLY A 40 4.87 -19.84 -13.87
N GLU A 41 5.82 -20.72 -14.17
CA GLU A 41 6.00 -21.98 -13.47
C GLU A 41 7.24 -21.92 -12.57
N ARG A 42 7.24 -22.72 -11.50
CA ARG A 42 8.38 -22.81 -10.61
C ARG A 42 9.37 -23.81 -11.19
N ALA A 43 10.57 -23.34 -11.52
CA ALA A 43 11.64 -24.21 -12.02
C ALA A 43 12.00 -25.30 -10.99
N PRO A 44 12.38 -26.52 -11.42
CA PRO A 44 12.73 -27.63 -10.52
C PRO A 44 13.87 -27.30 -9.54
N GLU A 45 14.87 -26.57 -10.04
CA GLU A 45 16.02 -26.03 -9.29
C GLU A 45 15.67 -24.89 -8.32
N GLY A 46 14.41 -24.45 -8.29
CA GLY A 46 13.97 -23.30 -7.53
C GLY A 46 14.26 -22.00 -8.28
N GLY A 47 13.22 -21.44 -8.91
CA GLY A 47 13.33 -20.20 -9.66
C GLY A 47 12.10 -19.94 -10.50
N TYR A 48 12.16 -18.90 -11.32
CA TYR A 48 11.13 -18.62 -12.31
C TYR A 48 11.44 -19.38 -13.60
N GLN A 49 10.50 -20.18 -14.07
CA GLN A 49 10.48 -20.76 -15.40
C GLN A 49 9.42 -20.05 -16.23
N ALA A 50 9.81 -19.58 -17.42
CA ALA A 50 8.88 -18.95 -18.35
C ALA A 50 7.84 -19.98 -18.82
N ALA A 51 6.61 -19.82 -18.34
CA ALA A 51 5.45 -20.61 -18.73
C ALA A 51 4.21 -19.71 -18.65
N PHE A 52 3.09 -20.18 -19.20
CA PHE A 52 1.80 -19.53 -19.01
C PHE A 52 0.83 -20.56 -18.43
N THR A 53 0.70 -20.54 -17.11
CA THR A 53 -0.14 -21.47 -16.35
C THR A 53 -0.98 -20.74 -15.33
N LEU A 54 -2.21 -21.22 -15.15
CA LEU A 54 -3.13 -20.74 -14.11
C LEU A 54 -3.28 -21.75 -12.96
N ALA A 55 -2.46 -22.82 -12.95
CA ALA A 55 -2.53 -23.86 -11.92
C ALA A 55 -2.35 -23.31 -10.50
N GLN A 56 -1.54 -22.26 -10.34
CA GLN A 56 -1.31 -21.63 -9.03
C GLN A 56 -2.55 -20.91 -8.50
N TYR A 57 -3.39 -20.39 -9.40
CA TYR A 57 -4.67 -19.78 -9.04
C TYR A 57 -5.72 -20.84 -8.68
N VAL A 58 -5.73 -21.98 -9.38
CA VAL A 58 -6.60 -23.11 -9.00
C VAL A 58 -6.25 -23.65 -7.61
N ASN A 59 -4.96 -23.62 -7.25
CA ASN A 59 -4.46 -24.06 -5.94
C ASN A 59 -4.56 -22.99 -4.82
N LEU A 60 -5.25 -21.87 -5.03
CA LEU A 60 -5.51 -20.86 -3.99
C LEU A 60 -6.09 -21.42 -2.67
N PRO A 61 -7.00 -22.42 -2.68
CA PRO A 61 -7.55 -22.99 -1.45
C PRO A 61 -6.49 -23.57 -0.50
N ALA A 62 -5.32 -23.97 -1.01
CA ALA A 62 -4.21 -24.45 -0.19
C ALA A 62 -3.69 -23.39 0.79
N ARG A 63 -3.99 -22.10 0.57
CA ARG A 63 -3.60 -20.97 1.42
C ARG A 63 -4.79 -20.30 2.10
N ALA A 64 -5.99 -20.90 2.04
CA ALA A 64 -7.22 -20.31 2.56
C ALA A 64 -7.14 -20.01 4.07
N THR A 65 -6.47 -20.85 4.86
CA THR A 65 -6.30 -20.63 6.30
C THR A 65 -5.56 -19.33 6.60
N ALA A 66 -4.45 -19.08 5.90
CA ALA A 66 -3.69 -17.83 6.07
C ALA A 66 -4.52 -16.62 5.64
N PHE A 67 -5.24 -16.73 4.53
CA PHE A 67 -6.15 -15.68 4.05
C PHE A 67 -7.22 -15.33 5.09
N TRP A 68 -7.91 -16.33 5.64
CA TRP A 68 -8.95 -16.12 6.65
C TRP A 68 -8.40 -15.57 7.97
N ASN A 69 -7.24 -16.05 8.40
CA ASN A 69 -6.58 -15.52 9.59
C ASN A 69 -6.34 -14.01 9.45
N THR A 70 -5.75 -13.56 8.33
CA THR A 70 -5.53 -12.13 8.09
C THR A 70 -6.83 -11.37 7.92
N MET A 71 -7.83 -11.96 7.24
CA MET A 71 -9.15 -11.34 7.03
C MET A 71 -9.87 -11.04 8.34
N VAL A 72 -9.69 -11.88 9.36
CA VAL A 72 -10.28 -11.68 10.70
C VAL A 72 -9.40 -10.74 11.54
N LEU A 73 -8.08 -10.94 11.52
CA LEU A 73 -7.14 -10.16 12.33
C LEU A 73 -7.06 -8.69 11.91
N ALA A 74 -7.13 -8.38 10.62
CA ALA A 74 -7.04 -7.01 10.13
C ALA A 74 -8.15 -6.08 10.68
N PRO A 75 -9.45 -6.39 10.52
CA PRO A 75 -10.52 -5.56 11.09
C PRO A 75 -10.53 -5.62 12.62
N ALA A 76 -10.25 -6.77 13.22
CA ALA A 76 -10.19 -6.89 14.68
C ALA A 76 -9.10 -5.97 15.27
N GLY A 77 -7.91 -5.96 14.66
CA GLY A 77 -6.81 -5.07 15.03
C GLY A 77 -7.15 -3.60 14.78
N ALA A 78 -7.74 -3.27 13.64
CA ALA A 78 -8.15 -1.90 13.34
C ALA A 78 -9.18 -1.37 14.36
N LEU A 79 -10.19 -2.18 14.71
CA LEU A 79 -11.19 -1.83 15.72
C LEU A 79 -10.59 -1.74 17.12
N ALA A 80 -9.71 -2.67 17.50
CA ALA A 80 -9.03 -2.61 18.79
C ALA A 80 -8.18 -1.33 18.92
N CYS A 81 -7.40 -0.99 17.89
CA CYS A 81 -6.64 0.25 17.84
C CYS A 81 -7.55 1.47 17.94
N LEU A 82 -8.68 1.48 17.21
CA LEU A 82 -9.64 2.57 17.27
C LEU A 82 -10.24 2.73 18.66
N LEU A 83 -10.66 1.63 19.30
CA LEU A 83 -11.26 1.64 20.63
C LEU A 83 -10.28 2.17 21.70
N VAL A 84 -8.99 1.89 21.56
CA VAL A 84 -7.96 2.34 22.51
C VAL A 84 -7.49 3.77 22.22
N ALA A 85 -7.27 4.11 20.94
CA ALA A 85 -6.75 5.42 20.55
C ALA A 85 -7.82 6.52 20.59
N TYR A 86 -9.08 6.19 20.32
CA TYR A 86 -10.17 7.17 20.25
C TYR A 86 -10.44 7.91 21.58
N PRO A 87 -10.47 7.25 22.76
CA PRO A 87 -10.61 7.93 24.03
C PRO A 87 -9.50 8.95 24.30
N VAL A 88 -8.25 8.61 23.94
CA VAL A 88 -7.10 9.51 24.05
C VAL A 88 -7.30 10.70 23.12
N ALA A 89 -7.58 10.47 21.84
CA ALA A 89 -7.83 11.53 20.86
C ALA A 89 -9.01 12.44 21.26
N TYR A 90 -10.08 11.87 21.81
CA TYR A 90 -11.25 12.59 22.30
C TYR A 90 -10.88 13.51 23.48
N TYR A 91 -10.12 13.00 24.46
CA TYR A 91 -9.68 13.80 25.59
C TYR A 91 -8.75 14.93 25.15
N LEU A 92 -7.83 14.65 24.22
CA LEU A 92 -6.95 15.65 23.62
C LEU A 92 -7.72 16.75 22.89
N ALA A 93 -8.76 16.39 22.15
CA ALA A 93 -9.55 17.35 21.37
C ALA A 93 -10.45 18.24 22.23
N LEU A 94 -11.06 17.70 23.30
CA LEU A 94 -12.17 18.37 24.00
C LEU A 94 -11.83 18.87 25.41
N ARG A 95 -10.80 18.31 26.06
CA ARG A 95 -10.54 18.53 27.50
C ARG A 95 -9.12 19.01 27.79
N ALA A 96 -8.19 18.99 26.83
CA ALA A 96 -6.79 19.33 27.08
C ALA A 96 -6.57 20.85 27.25
N PRO A 97 -5.96 21.31 28.37
CA PRO A 97 -5.54 22.70 28.53
C PRO A 97 -4.36 23.04 27.59
N GLU A 98 -4.27 24.28 27.09
CA GLU A 98 -3.28 24.73 26.09
C GLU A 98 -1.82 24.34 26.43
N ARG A 99 -1.47 24.32 27.72
CA ARG A 99 -0.15 23.95 28.25
C ARG A 99 0.28 22.50 27.99
N TRP A 100 -0.66 21.56 27.80
CA TRP A 100 -0.34 20.14 27.54
C TRP A 100 -0.56 19.74 26.07
N ARG A 101 -1.18 20.63 25.28
CA ARG A 101 -1.53 20.37 23.88
C ARG A 101 -0.30 20.10 23.01
N LEU A 102 0.85 20.72 23.30
CA LEU A 102 2.09 20.52 22.57
C LEU A 102 2.85 19.24 22.96
N ILE A 103 2.75 18.78 24.21
CA ILE A 103 3.41 17.55 24.68
C ILE A 103 2.65 16.30 24.22
N LEU A 104 1.34 16.41 24.04
CA LEU A 104 0.48 15.30 23.60
C LEU A 104 0.32 15.21 22.06
N LEU A 105 0.86 16.18 21.30
CA LEU A 105 0.90 16.20 19.83
C LEU A 105 2.24 15.68 19.26
N ALA A 106 3.26 15.50 20.11
CA ALA A 106 4.56 14.93 19.77
C ALA A 106 4.57 13.43 20.11
#